data_AF-A0A2T3JFC1-F1
#
_entry.id   AF-A0A2T3JFC1-F1
#
_cell.length_a   1.000
_cell.length_b   1.000
_cell.length_c   1.000
_cell.angle_alpha   90.00
_cell.angle_beta   90.00
_cell.angle_gamma   90.00
#
_symmetry.space_group_name_H-M   'P 1'
#
loop_
_entity.id
_entity.type
_entity.pdbx_description
1 polymer ?
#
loop_
_entity_poly.entity_id
_entity_poly.type
_entity_poly.pdbx_seq_one_letter_code
_entity_poly.pdbx_strand_id
1 'polypeptide(L)' 'MQDDLNLSVPENLTQEPELPIPSLDDQKLIVAELKRLEDAGELTPEILEEFMTGKRKPE' A
#
# COMPACT_ATOMS: atom_id res chain seq x y z
N MET A 1 -33.27 -0.40 18.87
CA MET A 1 -32.17 0.58 18.69
C MET A 1 -31.13 -0.10 17.81
N GLN A 2 -31.36 -0.05 16.50
CA GLN A 2 -30.42 -0.49 15.47
C GLN A 2 -30.54 0.56 14.37
N ASP A 3 -30.01 1.73 14.65
CA ASP A 3 -29.94 2.84 13.72
C ASP A 3 -28.46 3.13 13.48
N ASP A 4 -28.11 3.10 12.19
CA ASP A 4 -27.09 3.92 11.57
C ASP A 4 -25.61 3.58 11.79
N LEU A 5 -25.14 2.60 11.00
CA LEU A 5 -23.82 2.69 10.37
C LEU A 5 -23.99 2.75 8.85
N ASN A 6 -24.79 3.69 8.36
CA ASN A 6 -24.67 4.13 6.97
C ASN A 6 -23.47 5.08 6.91
N LEU A 7 -22.29 4.56 6.62
CA LEU A 7 -21.09 5.36 6.34
C LEU A 7 -21.30 6.05 4.98
N SER A 8 -22.08 7.13 4.98
CA SER A 8 -22.20 8.02 3.83
C SER A 8 -20.86 8.70 3.64
N VAL A 9 -20.08 8.22 2.66
CA VAL A 9 -18.87 8.89 2.18
C VAL A 9 -19.28 10.30 1.75
N PRO A 10 -18.82 11.37 2.42
CA PRO A 10 -19.26 12.73 2.09
C PRO A 10 -18.97 13.05 0.63
N GLU A 11 -19.97 13.58 -0.08
CA GLU A 11 -19.94 13.86 -1.53
C GLU A 11 -18.83 14.85 -1.94
N ASN A 12 -18.22 15.53 -0.97
CA ASN A 12 -17.13 16.50 -1.17
C ASN A 12 -15.72 15.92 -0.94
N LEU A 13 -15.59 14.60 -0.79
CA LEU A 13 -14.27 13.96 -0.76
C LEU A 13 -13.63 14.08 -2.15
N THR A 14 -12.56 14.86 -2.22
CA THR A 14 -11.70 14.89 -3.39
C THR A 14 -11.08 13.50 -3.53
N GLN A 15 -11.40 12.81 -4.62
CA GLN A 15 -10.80 11.51 -4.90
C GLN A 15 -9.30 11.71 -5.08
N GLU A 16 -8.49 11.08 -4.23
CA GLU A 16 -7.05 10.99 -4.48
C GLU A 16 -6.84 10.25 -5.81
N PRO A 17 -5.83 10.65 -6.61
CA PRO A 17 -5.53 9.95 -7.85
C PRO A 17 -5.23 8.48 -7.54
N GLU A 18 -5.85 7.57 -8.29
CA GLU A 18 -5.57 6.15 -8.16
C GLU A 18 -4.09 5.87 -8.41
N LEU A 19 -3.47 5.13 -7.49
CA LEU A 19 -2.11 4.66 -7.69
C LEU A 19 -2.11 3.55 -8.75
N PRO A 20 -1.16 3.58 -9.71
CA PRO A 20 -1.07 2.52 -10.70
C PRO A 20 -0.76 1.20 -10.01
N ILE A 21 -1.55 0.17 -10.33
CA ILE A 21 -1.31 -1.18 -9.83
C ILE A 21 -0.07 -1.74 -10.59
N PRO A 22 0.98 -2.17 -9.88
CA PRO A 22 2.18 -2.74 -10.51
C PRO A 22 1.88 -4.03 -11.28
N SER A 23 2.73 -4.41 -12.24
CA SER A 23 2.60 -5.69 -12.95
C SER A 23 2.79 -6.89 -12.01
N LEU A 24 2.35 -8.08 -12.41
CA LEU A 24 2.56 -9.28 -11.59
C LEU A 24 4.04 -9.59 -11.34
N ASP A 25 4.92 -9.29 -12.28
CA ASP A 25 6.35 -9.53 -12.11
C ASP A 25 6.98 -8.49 -11.17
N ASP A 26 6.58 -7.22 -11.27
CA ASP A 26 6.99 -6.19 -10.31
C ASP A 26 6.48 -6.51 -8.90
N GLN A 27 5.23 -6.98 -8.77
CA GLN A 27 4.67 -7.39 -7.48
C GLN A 27 5.48 -8.53 -6.84
N LYS A 28 5.94 -9.51 -7.61
CA LYS A 28 6.79 -10.60 -7.10
C LYS A 28 8.13 -10.07 -6.60
N LEU A 29 8.74 -9.12 -7.31
CA LEU A 29 10.00 -8.50 -6.89
C LEU A 29 9.82 -7.69 -5.61
N ILE A 30 8.74 -6.92 -5.50
CA ILE A 30 8.39 -6.19 -4.26
C ILE A 30 8.25 -7.18 -3.09
N VAL A 31 7.52 -8.28 -3.27
CA VAL A 31 7.34 -9.30 -2.22
C VAL A 31 8.66 -9.97 -1.83
N ALA A 32 9.53 -10.26 -2.80
CA ALA A 32 10.83 -10.85 -2.53
C ALA A 32 11.71 -9.92 -1.67
N GLU A 33 11.74 -8.63 -1.99
CA GLU A 33 12.54 -7.65 -1.26
C GLU A 33 11.98 -7.36 0.14
N LEU A 34 10.65 -7.26 0.27
CA LEU A 34 10.00 -7.12 1.58
C LEU A 34 10.33 -8.29 2.52
N LYS A 35 10.34 -9.53 2.01
CA LYS A 35 10.75 -10.71 2.79
C LYS A 35 12.22 -10.65 3.20
N ARG A 36 13.11 -10.22 2.30
CA ARG A 36 14.53 -10.03 2.62
C ARG A 36 14.72 -9.03 3.77
N LEU A 37 14.02 -7.90 3.71
CA LEU A 37 14.04 -6.87 4.74
C LEU A 37 13.44 -7.36 6.07
N GLU A 38 12.36 -8.16 6.02
CA GLU A 38 11.76 -8.79 7.19
C GLU A 38 12.74 -9.75 7.87
N ASP A 39 13.37 -10.65 7.10
CA ASP A 39 14.38 -11.60 7.61
C ASP A 39 15.61 -10.91 8.20
N ALA A 40 16.00 -9.76 7.63
CA ALA A 40 17.11 -8.95 8.13
C ALA A 40 16.74 -8.09 9.36
N GLY A 41 15.46 -7.97 9.71
CA GLY A 41 14.98 -7.04 10.74
C GLY A 41 15.04 -5.56 10.33
N GLU A 42 15.10 -5.29 9.03
CA GLU A 42 15.23 -3.96 8.42
C GLU A 42 13.88 -3.41 7.89
N LEU A 43 12.82 -4.22 7.87
CA LEU A 43 11.50 -3.79 7.40
C LEU A 43 10.83 -2.86 8.41
N THR A 44 10.79 -1.56 8.10
CA THR A 44 10.06 -0.55 8.89
C THR A 44 8.73 -0.16 8.22
N PRO A 45 7.77 0.45 8.96
CA PRO A 45 6.54 0.98 8.38
C PRO A 45 6.78 1.98 7.24
N GLU A 46 7.81 2.82 7.36
CA GLU A 46 8.17 3.82 6.36
C GLU A 46 8.64 3.15 5.06
N ILE A 47 9.48 2.10 5.16
CA ILE A 47 9.95 1.35 3.99
C ILE A 47 8.79 0.60 3.32
N LEU A 48 7.89 0.01 4.12
CA LEU A 48 6.69 -0.64 3.60
C LEU A 48 5.79 0.35 2.86
N GLU A 49 5.59 1.55 3.41
CA GLU A 49 4.82 2.63 2.77
C GLU A 49 5.43 3.02 1.41
N GLU A 50 6.77 3.13 1.33
CA GLU A 50 7.44 3.46 0.08
C GLU A 50 7.15 2.45 -1.04
N PHE A 51 7.07 1.15 -0.72
CA PHE A 51 6.66 0.13 -1.69
C PHE A 51 5.17 0.21 -2.05
N MET A 52 4.29 0.38 -1.07
CA MET A 52 2.83 0.43 -1.29
C MET A 52 2.37 1.67 -2.06
N THR A 53 3.14 2.75 -1.96
CA THR A 53 2.88 4.01 -2.69
C THR A 53 3.70 4.15 -3.97
N GLY A 54 4.52 3.14 -4.31
CA GLY A 54 5.40 3.16 -5.49
C GLY A 54 6.55 4.18 -5.43
N LYS A 55 6.81 4.79 -4.26
CA LYS A 55 7.96 5.68 -4.03
C LYS A 55 9.29 4.92 -4.13
N ARG A 56 9.31 3.64 -3.74
CA ARG A 56 10.47 2.74 -3.83
C ARG A 56 10.20 1.61 -4.82
N LYS A 57 11.24 1.22 -5.55
CA LYS A 57 11.28 0.03 -6.40
C LYS A 57 12.15 -1.04 -5.74
N PRO A 58 11.87 -2.34 -5.98
CA PRO A 58 12.75 -3.41 -5.52
C PRO A 58 14.12 -3.26 -6.19
N GLU A 59 15.19 -3.58 -5.44
CA GLU A 59 16.57 -3.55 -5.93
C GLU A 59 16.90 -4.73 -6.85
#